data_AF-A0A3R6ITP5-F1
#
_entry.id   AF-A0A3R6ITP5-F1
#
_cell.length_a   1.000
_cell.length_b   1.000
_cell.length_c   1.000
_cell.angle_alpha   90.00
_cell.angle_beta   90.00
_cell.angle_gamma   90.00
#
_symmetry.space_group_name_H-M   'P 1'
#
loop_
_entity.id
_entity.type
_entity.pdbx_description
1 polymer ?
#
loop_
_entity_poly.entity_id
_entity_poly.type
_entity_poly.pdbx_seq_one_letter_code
_entity_poly.pdbx_strand_id
1 'polypeptide(L)'
;MNDIINKVASLGGTISTTDISHLSEYKQVLRAKERGDLIRLRHGVYAAPEALLNTMIDVERIIPNGVVCLYNAWTYHQVSTTVPPAFCIAIANKRKVVLPHVLPIELYYWKKENLEFGIMDADISGYKVHITDMERSVCDAVKYRNKIGLDVCAEVIRTYLKKPNRNLARLQDYAKRLRVFNTLKNYLEIAIE
;
A
#
# COMPACT_ATOMS: atom_id res chain seq x y z
N MET A 1 -16.90 -17.37 24.91
CA MET A 1 -16.18 -16.85 23.73
C MET A 1 -16.52 -15.37 23.61
N ASN A 2 -15.54 -14.47 23.65
CA ASN A 2 -15.80 -13.02 23.66
C ASN A 2 -16.42 -12.59 22.32
N ASP A 3 -17.71 -12.21 22.36
CA ASP A 3 -18.51 -11.77 21.22
C ASP A 3 -17.76 -10.78 20.30
N ILE A 4 -17.05 -9.83 20.92
CA ILE A 4 -16.27 -8.83 20.19
C ILE A 4 -15.10 -9.40 19.37
N ILE A 5 -14.45 -10.47 19.82
CA ILE A 5 -13.30 -11.07 19.10
C ILE A 5 -13.79 -11.80 17.86
N ASN A 6 -14.93 -12.50 17.96
CA ASN A 6 -15.55 -13.13 16.81
C ASN A 6 -16.00 -12.08 15.78
N LYS A 7 -16.56 -10.95 16.24
CA LYS A 7 -16.91 -9.81 15.37
C LYS A 7 -15.67 -9.25 14.66
N VAL A 8 -14.57 -9.02 15.39
CA VAL A 8 -13.29 -8.57 14.81
C VAL A 8 -12.79 -9.54 13.75
N ALA A 9 -12.80 -10.85 14.03
CA ALA A 9 -12.38 -11.88 13.08
C ALA A 9 -13.24 -11.86 11.80
N SER A 10 -14.56 -11.71 11.94
CA SER A 10 -15.48 -11.62 10.79
C SER A 10 -15.26 -10.37 9.91
N LEU A 11 -14.64 -9.32 10.47
CA LEU A 11 -14.32 -8.07 9.77
C LEU A 11 -12.88 -8.04 9.20
N GLY A 12 -12.24 -9.21 9.07
CA GLY A 12 -10.86 -9.31 8.56
C GLY A 12 -9.81 -8.92 9.61
N GLY A 13 -10.12 -9.10 10.89
CA GLY A 13 -9.17 -8.92 11.99
C GLY A 13 -8.97 -7.46 12.46
N THR A 14 -9.68 -6.50 11.86
CA THR A 14 -9.68 -5.08 12.27
C THR A 14 -11.10 -4.61 12.53
N ILE A 15 -11.28 -3.76 13.54
CA ILE A 15 -12.56 -3.12 13.88
C ILE A 15 -12.35 -1.61 14.08
N SER A 16 -13.26 -0.80 13.57
CA SER A 16 -13.31 0.63 13.83
C SER A 16 -14.51 0.98 14.71
N THR A 17 -14.51 2.21 15.26
CA THR A 17 -15.68 2.74 15.97
C THR A 17 -16.91 2.91 15.08
N THR A 18 -16.76 2.92 13.75
CA THR A 18 -17.89 2.94 12.81
C THR A 18 -18.56 1.57 12.67
N ASP A 19 -17.85 0.48 13.02
CA ASP A 19 -18.39 -0.88 13.04
C ASP A 19 -19.14 -1.20 14.36
N ILE A 20 -19.10 -0.27 15.32
CA ILE A 20 -19.63 -0.43 16.67
C ILE A 20 -21.00 0.25 16.76
N SER A 21 -22.03 -0.54 17.09
CA SER A 21 -23.42 -0.04 17.12
C SER A 21 -23.86 0.40 18.51
N HIS A 22 -23.26 -0.16 19.57
CA HIS A 22 -23.69 0.07 20.95
C HIS A 22 -22.51 0.39 21.89
N LEU A 23 -22.77 1.19 22.93
CA LEU A 23 -21.75 1.54 23.93
C LEU A 23 -21.18 0.31 24.67
N SER A 24 -21.98 -0.76 24.81
CA SER A 24 -21.54 -2.03 25.40
C SER A 24 -20.42 -2.68 24.59
N GLU A 25 -20.55 -2.73 23.26
CA GLU A 25 -19.52 -3.25 22.35
C GLU A 25 -18.24 -2.42 22.44
N TYR A 26 -18.35 -1.08 22.48
CA TYR A 26 -17.19 -0.22 22.65
C TYR A 26 -16.44 -0.51 23.95
N LYS A 27 -17.15 -0.70 25.06
CA LYS A 27 -16.54 -1.12 26.35
C LYS A 27 -15.87 -2.49 26.24
N GLN A 28 -16.42 -3.42 25.45
CA GLN A 28 -15.77 -4.72 25.20
C GLN A 28 -14.46 -4.57 24.41
N VAL A 29 -14.42 -3.71 23.38
CA VAL A 29 -13.19 -3.41 22.63
C VAL A 29 -12.11 -2.84 23.55
N LEU A 30 -12.47 -1.88 24.42
CA LEU A 30 -11.51 -1.30 25.35
C LEU A 30 -10.95 -2.32 26.34
N ARG A 31 -11.80 -3.20 26.90
CA ARG A 31 -11.36 -4.29 27.78
C ARG A 31 -10.49 -5.32 27.05
N ALA A 32 -10.85 -5.68 25.82
CA ALA A 32 -10.04 -6.57 24.99
C ALA A 32 -8.65 -5.96 24.71
N LYS A 33 -8.60 -4.65 24.48
CA LYS A 33 -7.34 -3.91 24.31
C LYS A 33 -6.51 -3.85 25.60
N GLU A 34 -7.13 -3.68 26.77
CA GLU A 34 -6.44 -3.73 28.07
C GLU A 34 -5.84 -5.10 28.37
N ARG A 35 -6.50 -6.18 27.92
CA ARG A 35 -5.99 -7.56 28.06
C ARG A 35 -4.94 -7.96 27.02
N GLY A 36 -4.73 -7.16 25.97
CA GLY A 36 -3.83 -7.49 24.87
C GLY A 36 -4.46 -8.32 23.75
N ASP A 37 -5.74 -8.66 23.84
CA ASP A 37 -6.48 -9.36 22.77
C ASP A 37 -6.63 -8.48 21.52
N LEU A 38 -6.57 -7.16 21.68
CA LEU A 38 -6.60 -6.17 20.60
C LEU A 38 -5.51 -5.11 20.79
N ILE A 39 -4.97 -4.63 19.68
CA ILE A 39 -3.99 -3.55 19.64
C ILE A 39 -4.64 -2.34 18.99
N ARG A 40 -4.47 -1.16 19.59
CA ARG A 40 -4.95 0.09 19.00
C ARG A 40 -4.01 0.53 17.88
N LEU A 41 -4.50 0.57 16.64
CA LEU A 41 -3.73 1.05 15.50
C LEU A 41 -3.78 2.57 15.35
N ARG A 42 -4.95 3.17 15.59
CA ARG A 42 -5.12 4.63 15.70
C ARG A 42 -6.32 4.98 16.55
N HIS A 43 -6.65 6.27 16.65
CA HIS A 43 -7.88 6.66 17.33
C HIS A 43 -9.10 5.99 16.68
N GLY A 44 -9.82 5.17 17.45
CA GLY A 44 -11.03 4.49 17.00
C GLY A 44 -10.79 3.29 16.08
N VAL A 45 -9.56 2.77 15.93
CA VAL A 45 -9.29 1.58 15.12
C VAL A 45 -8.41 0.61 15.91
N TYR A 46 -8.83 -0.65 15.95
CA TYR A 46 -8.22 -1.72 16.72
C TYR A 46 -8.09 -2.96 15.85
N ALA A 47 -7.04 -3.74 16.06
CA ALA A 47 -6.80 -4.98 15.34
C ALA A 47 -6.42 -6.12 16.29
N ALA A 48 -6.80 -7.34 15.92
CA ALA A 48 -6.26 -8.54 16.55
C ALA A 48 -4.76 -8.67 16.21
N PRO A 49 -3.90 -9.10 17.13
CA PRO A 49 -2.46 -9.28 16.87
C PRO A 49 -2.18 -10.14 15.61
N GLU A 50 -2.98 -11.16 15.36
CA GLU A 50 -2.86 -12.06 14.22
C GLU A 50 -3.06 -11.33 12.88
N ALA A 51 -3.92 -10.30 12.85
CA ALA A 51 -4.16 -9.50 11.64
C ALA A 51 -2.91 -8.70 11.21
N LEU A 52 -1.96 -8.47 12.13
CA LEU A 52 -0.71 -7.77 11.84
C LEU A 52 0.33 -8.67 11.16
N LEU A 53 0.09 -9.98 11.12
CA LEU A 53 0.95 -10.95 10.42
C LEU A 53 0.61 -11.09 8.93
N ASN A 54 -0.46 -10.44 8.48
CA ASN A 54 -0.89 -10.49 7.09
C ASN A 54 0.07 -9.75 6.16
N THR A 55 0.09 -10.18 4.89
CA THR A 55 0.89 -9.55 3.81
C THR A 55 0.38 -8.16 3.41
N MET A 56 -0.81 -7.76 3.88
CA MET A 56 -1.40 -6.44 3.71
C MET A 56 -2.17 -6.06 4.97
N ILE A 57 -2.34 -4.75 5.18
CA ILE A 57 -3.10 -4.15 6.28
C ILE A 57 -4.36 -3.47 5.76
N ASP A 58 -5.31 -3.18 6.64
CA ASP A 58 -6.49 -2.37 6.33
C ASP A 58 -6.08 -0.89 6.11
N VAL A 59 -5.55 -0.60 4.92
CA VAL A 59 -5.01 0.72 4.57
C VAL A 59 -6.09 1.78 4.71
N GLU A 60 -7.32 1.52 4.29
CA GLU A 60 -8.39 2.53 4.35
C GLU A 60 -8.75 2.87 5.80
N ARG A 61 -8.83 1.86 6.70
CA ARG A 61 -9.07 2.14 8.12
C ARG A 61 -7.88 2.80 8.81
N ILE A 62 -6.63 2.56 8.41
CA ILE A 62 -5.46 3.13 9.10
C ILE A 62 -5.10 4.49 8.51
N ILE A 63 -5.04 4.58 7.18
CA ILE A 63 -4.64 5.72 6.36
C ILE A 63 -5.70 5.93 5.25
N PRO A 64 -6.87 6.52 5.57
CA PRO A 64 -7.95 6.72 4.62
C PRO A 64 -7.47 7.43 3.35
N ASN A 65 -7.90 7.00 2.16
CA ASN A 65 -7.41 7.48 0.87
C ASN A 65 -5.89 7.28 0.65
N GLY A 66 -5.27 6.36 1.39
CA GLY A 66 -3.89 5.95 1.17
C GLY A 66 -3.79 5.04 -0.05
N VAL A 67 -2.75 5.21 -0.85
CA VAL A 67 -2.54 4.43 -2.08
C VAL A 67 -1.33 3.52 -1.88
N VAL A 68 -1.51 2.21 -1.96
CA VAL A 68 -0.42 1.22 -1.97
C VAL A 68 0.47 1.48 -3.18
N CYS A 69 1.79 1.59 -2.95
CA CYS A 69 2.75 1.94 -4.00
C CYS A 69 4.07 1.19 -3.84
N LEU A 70 5.00 1.40 -4.78
CA LEU A 70 6.38 0.90 -4.73
C LEU A 70 6.45 -0.60 -4.42
N TYR A 71 7.25 -1.04 -3.43
CA TYR A 71 7.52 -2.44 -3.17
C TYR A 71 6.25 -3.28 -3.06
N ASN A 72 5.25 -2.83 -2.31
CA ASN A 72 3.99 -3.57 -2.18
C ASN A 72 3.22 -3.66 -3.49
N ALA A 73 3.22 -2.59 -4.30
CA ALA A 73 2.62 -2.62 -5.62
C ALA A 73 3.41 -3.49 -6.61
N TRP A 74 4.74 -3.49 -6.54
CA TRP A 74 5.59 -4.34 -7.37
C TRP A 74 5.40 -5.82 -7.07
N THR A 75 5.25 -6.18 -5.79
CA THR A 75 4.91 -7.54 -5.37
C THR A 75 3.53 -7.93 -5.92
N TYR A 76 2.52 -7.07 -5.78
CA TYR A 76 1.17 -7.33 -6.29
C TYR A 76 1.16 -7.56 -7.81
N HIS A 77 1.84 -6.70 -8.58
CA HIS A 77 1.94 -6.84 -10.05
C HIS A 77 2.95 -7.90 -10.49
N GLN A 78 3.66 -8.53 -9.54
CA GLN A 78 4.73 -9.48 -9.77
C GLN A 78 5.78 -8.94 -10.75
N VAL A 79 6.23 -7.70 -10.51
CA VAL A 79 7.31 -7.05 -11.27
C VAL A 79 8.62 -6.94 -10.49
N SER A 80 8.64 -7.30 -9.21
CA SER A 80 9.86 -7.49 -8.42
C SER A 80 9.69 -8.67 -7.47
N THR A 81 10.80 -9.33 -7.18
CA THR A 81 10.92 -10.38 -6.16
C THR A 81 11.43 -9.85 -4.82
N THR A 82 11.75 -8.56 -4.76
CA THR A 82 12.25 -7.91 -3.54
C THR A 82 11.14 -7.87 -2.48
N VAL A 83 11.46 -8.39 -1.28
CA VAL A 83 10.55 -8.34 -0.13
C VAL A 83 10.34 -6.88 0.30
N PRO A 84 9.10 -6.38 0.40
CA PRO A 84 8.84 -5.03 0.87
C PRO A 84 9.38 -4.82 2.28
N PRO A 85 10.21 -3.79 2.52
CA PRO A 85 10.73 -3.49 3.87
C PRO A 85 9.66 -2.89 4.80
N ALA A 86 8.58 -2.37 4.22
CA ALA A 86 7.46 -1.74 4.90
C ALA A 86 6.22 -1.76 3.98
N PHE A 87 5.07 -1.39 4.53
CA PHE A 87 3.89 -0.99 3.75
C PHE A 87 4.10 0.43 3.21
N CYS A 88 4.48 0.53 1.93
CA CYS A 88 4.68 1.77 1.20
C CYS A 88 3.34 2.36 0.79
N ILE A 89 2.93 3.44 1.46
CA ILE A 89 1.63 4.10 1.23
C ILE A 89 1.86 5.54 0.77
N ALA A 90 1.37 5.86 -0.43
CA ALA A 90 1.36 7.20 -0.95
C ALA A 90 0.17 8.00 -0.41
N ILE A 91 0.43 9.26 -0.04
CA ILE A 91 -0.57 10.20 0.46
C ILE A 91 -0.33 11.61 -0.08
N ALA A 92 -1.37 12.46 -0.03
CA ALA A 92 -1.26 13.84 -0.46
C ALA A 92 -0.20 14.61 0.37
N ASN A 93 0.57 15.44 -0.31
CA ASN A 93 1.55 16.31 0.32
C ASN A 93 0.89 17.19 1.39
N LYS A 94 1.63 17.49 2.46
CA LYS A 94 1.16 18.28 3.62
C LYS A 94 0.09 17.61 4.49
N ARG A 95 -0.41 16.42 4.14
CA ARG A 95 -1.31 15.64 5.01
C ARG A 95 -0.54 15.19 6.26
N LYS A 96 -1.12 15.42 7.44
CA LYS A 96 -0.61 14.85 8.71
C LYS A 96 -1.31 13.53 9.00
N VAL A 97 -0.54 12.48 9.23
CA VAL A 97 -1.03 11.14 9.58
C VAL A 97 -0.24 10.68 10.79
N VAL A 98 -0.96 10.15 11.79
CA VAL A 98 -0.34 9.48 12.94
C VAL A 98 -0.36 7.99 12.67
N LEU A 99 0.82 7.38 12.60
CA LEU A 99 0.98 5.96 12.29
C LEU A 99 1.07 5.12 13.57
N PRO A 100 0.52 3.89 13.56
CA PRO A 100 0.81 2.92 14.60
C PRO A 100 2.30 2.55 14.60
N HIS A 101 2.94 2.54 15.77
CA HIS A 101 4.32 2.08 15.93
C HIS A 101 4.49 0.57 15.67
N VAL A 102 3.40 -0.19 15.77
CA VAL A 102 3.41 -1.66 15.65
C VAL A 102 3.45 -2.17 14.22
N LEU A 103 3.25 -1.30 13.22
CA LEU A 103 3.26 -1.68 11.80
C LEU A 103 4.38 -0.92 11.07
N PRO A 104 5.20 -1.62 10.27
CA PRO A 104 6.23 -0.97 9.46
C PRO A 104 5.56 -0.28 8.27
N ILE A 105 5.17 0.98 8.42
CA ILE A 105 4.55 1.78 7.36
C ILE A 105 5.51 2.88 6.92
N GLU A 106 5.71 3.00 5.62
CA GLU A 106 6.48 4.08 5.03
C GLU A 106 5.60 4.98 4.16
N LEU A 107 5.55 6.27 4.49
CA LEU A 107 4.73 7.24 3.78
C LEU A 107 5.48 7.90 2.62
N TYR A 108 4.82 7.95 1.46
CA TYR A 108 5.31 8.64 0.28
C TYR A 108 4.41 9.85 -0.03
N TYR A 109 4.94 11.04 0.21
CA TYR A 109 4.18 12.28 0.02
C TYR A 109 4.20 12.71 -1.44
N TRP A 110 3.05 12.64 -2.08
CA TRP A 110 2.86 12.99 -3.49
C TRP A 110 2.06 14.28 -3.64
N LYS A 111 2.34 15.02 -4.71
CA LYS A 111 1.42 16.09 -5.14
C LYS A 111 0.05 15.50 -5.45
N LYS A 112 -1.01 16.27 -5.22
CA LYS A 112 -2.39 15.86 -5.49
C LYS A 112 -2.57 15.34 -6.93
N GLU A 113 -2.03 16.05 -7.92
CA GLU A 113 -2.05 15.65 -9.34
C GLU A 113 -1.46 14.25 -9.61
N ASN A 114 -0.55 13.76 -8.76
CA ASN A 114 0.05 12.44 -8.87
C ASN A 114 -0.80 11.33 -8.24
N LEU A 115 -1.84 11.68 -7.47
CA LEU A 115 -2.80 10.76 -6.87
C LEU A 115 -4.09 10.64 -7.71
N GLU A 116 -4.12 11.24 -8.90
CA GLU A 116 -5.32 11.29 -9.76
C GLU A 116 -5.18 10.37 -10.99
N PHE A 117 -4.10 9.59 -11.10
CA PHE A 117 -3.88 8.70 -12.25
C PHE A 117 -3.02 7.50 -11.92
N GLY A 118 -3.18 6.44 -12.72
CA GLY A 118 -2.46 5.19 -12.55
C GLY A 118 -2.76 4.56 -11.19
N ILE A 119 -3.98 4.74 -10.69
CA ILE A 119 -4.50 4.18 -9.45
C ILE A 119 -5.71 3.35 -9.80
N MET A 120 -5.79 2.17 -9.19
CA MET A 120 -6.88 1.22 -9.35
C MET A 120 -7.24 0.63 -8.00
N ASP A 121 -8.42 0.02 -7.92
CA ASP A 121 -8.83 -0.77 -6.77
C ASP A 121 -8.30 -2.20 -6.90
N ALA A 122 -7.90 -2.78 -5.77
CA ALA A 122 -7.48 -4.16 -5.66
C ALA A 122 -7.97 -4.78 -4.35
N ASP A 123 -8.09 -6.11 -4.35
CA ASP A 123 -8.26 -6.90 -3.14
C ASP A 123 -6.95 -7.64 -2.85
N ILE A 124 -6.35 -7.36 -1.69
CA ILE A 124 -5.09 -7.99 -1.26
C ILE A 124 -5.33 -8.60 0.12
N SER A 125 -5.34 -9.93 0.19
CA SER A 125 -5.57 -10.68 1.44
C SER A 125 -6.89 -10.31 2.13
N GLY A 126 -7.94 -10.02 1.35
CA GLY A 126 -9.26 -9.63 1.85
C GLY A 126 -9.40 -8.14 2.17
N TYR A 127 -8.32 -7.34 2.02
CA TYR A 127 -8.38 -5.90 2.18
C TYR A 127 -8.56 -5.22 0.83
N LYS A 128 -9.63 -4.42 0.73
CA LYS A 128 -9.85 -3.53 -0.40
C LYS A 128 -8.94 -2.32 -0.27
N VAL A 129 -8.08 -2.11 -1.25
CA VAL A 129 -7.07 -1.03 -1.24
C VAL A 129 -7.06 -0.29 -2.57
N HIS A 130 -6.70 0.99 -2.51
CA HIS A 130 -6.24 1.72 -3.68
C HIS A 130 -4.75 1.41 -3.89
N ILE A 131 -4.35 1.12 -5.13
CA ILE A 131 -2.99 0.72 -5.48
C ILE A 131 -2.57 1.36 -6.80
N THR A 132 -1.28 1.66 -6.97
CA THR A 132 -0.77 2.06 -8.28
C THR A 132 -0.87 0.93 -9.30
N ASP A 133 -1.32 1.21 -10.52
CA ASP A 133 -1.32 0.21 -11.59
C ASP A 133 0.11 -0.17 -12.03
N MET A 134 0.22 -1.16 -12.91
CA MET A 134 1.52 -1.73 -13.29
C MET A 134 2.44 -0.69 -13.96
N GLU A 135 1.95 0.06 -14.93
CA GLU A 135 2.73 1.10 -15.63
C GLU A 135 3.15 2.23 -14.70
N ARG A 136 2.25 2.65 -13.80
CA ARG A 136 2.57 3.66 -12.79
C ARG A 136 3.65 3.16 -11.86
N SER A 137 3.55 1.90 -11.44
CA SER A 137 4.53 1.27 -10.55
C SER A 137 5.93 1.21 -11.18
N VAL A 138 6.05 1.00 -12.50
CA VAL A 138 7.34 1.06 -13.22
C VAL A 138 7.89 2.49 -13.22
N CYS A 139 7.05 3.49 -13.48
CA CYS A 139 7.48 4.89 -13.43
C CYS A 139 7.95 5.29 -12.02
N ASP A 140 7.27 4.79 -10.98
CA ASP A 140 7.65 5.03 -9.60
C ASP A 140 9.01 4.38 -9.28
N ALA A 141 9.33 3.20 -9.84
CA ALA A 141 10.66 2.62 -9.71
C ALA A 141 11.75 3.54 -10.27
N VAL A 142 11.54 4.11 -11.47
CA VAL A 142 12.47 5.09 -12.06
C VAL A 142 12.58 6.36 -11.22
N LYS A 143 11.44 6.87 -10.75
CA LYS A 143 11.36 8.09 -9.93
C LYS A 143 12.13 7.95 -8.62
N TYR A 144 12.03 6.79 -7.98
CA TYR A 144 12.62 6.51 -6.67
C TYR A 144 13.91 5.67 -6.75
N ARG A 145 14.50 5.45 -7.94
CA ARG A 145 15.69 4.63 -8.18
C ARG A 145 16.87 4.89 -7.23
N ASN A 146 17.09 6.15 -6.84
CA ASN A 146 18.17 6.51 -5.91
C ASN A 146 17.88 6.09 -4.45
N LYS A 147 16.60 5.94 -4.10
CA LYS A 147 16.16 5.48 -2.78
C LYS A 147 16.06 3.96 -2.70
N ILE A 148 15.59 3.32 -3.77
CA ILE A 148 15.31 1.87 -3.79
C ILE A 148 16.49 1.02 -4.31
N GLY A 149 17.47 1.66 -4.94
CA GLY A 149 18.59 1.00 -5.62
C GLY A 149 18.37 0.85 -7.13
N LEU A 150 19.47 0.98 -7.89
CA LEU A 150 19.43 0.88 -9.34
C LEU A 150 19.11 -0.55 -9.81
N ASP A 151 19.53 -1.56 -9.05
CA ASP A 151 19.27 -2.97 -9.37
C ASP A 151 17.78 -3.32 -9.27
N VAL A 152 17.11 -2.87 -8.20
CA VAL A 152 15.65 -3.02 -8.04
C VAL A 152 14.91 -2.28 -9.15
N CYS A 153 15.35 -1.06 -9.48
CA CYS A 153 14.77 -0.32 -10.60
C CYS A 153 14.91 -1.07 -11.93
N ALA A 154 16.09 -1.64 -12.20
CA ALA A 154 16.33 -2.42 -13.42
C ALA A 154 15.54 -3.74 -13.45
N GLU A 155 15.43 -4.43 -12.32
CA GLU A 155 14.59 -5.64 -12.16
C GLU A 155 13.13 -5.34 -12.52
N VAL A 156 12.56 -4.27 -11.95
CA VAL A 156 11.17 -3.86 -12.21
C VAL A 156 10.92 -3.62 -13.69
N ILE A 157 11.81 -2.86 -14.34
CA ILE A 157 11.68 -2.53 -15.76
C ILE A 157 11.80 -3.80 -16.63
N ARG A 158 12.83 -4.62 -16.41
CA ARG A 158 13.04 -5.86 -17.17
C ARG A 158 11.88 -6.84 -17.02
N THR A 159 11.36 -6.99 -15.81
CA THR A 159 10.24 -7.90 -15.54
C THR A 159 8.96 -7.39 -16.19
N TYR A 160 8.68 -6.08 -16.10
CA TYR A 160 7.57 -5.46 -16.81
C TYR A 160 7.65 -5.65 -18.34
N LEU A 161 8.84 -5.50 -18.93
CA LEU A 161 9.05 -5.71 -20.36
C LEU A 161 8.83 -7.15 -20.81
N LYS A 162 8.75 -8.11 -19.89
CA LYS A 162 8.38 -9.51 -20.19
C LYS A 162 6.89 -9.78 -20.01
N LYS A 163 6.13 -8.86 -19.42
CA LYS A 163 4.68 -9.05 -19.20
C LYS A 163 3.93 -8.99 -20.54
N PRO A 164 2.98 -9.91 -20.79
CA PRO A 164 2.19 -9.93 -22.02
C PRO A 164 1.12 -8.83 -22.03
N ASN A 165 0.61 -8.42 -20.87
CA ASN A 165 -0.42 -7.40 -20.70
C ASN A 165 0.14 -5.98 -20.51
N ARG A 166 1.41 -5.74 -20.85
CA ARG A 166 2.06 -4.44 -20.71
C ARG A 166 1.48 -3.42 -21.68
N ASN A 167 1.35 -2.16 -21.25
CA ASN A 167 0.90 -1.06 -22.09
C ASN A 167 1.97 0.03 -22.19
N LEU A 168 2.76 0.00 -23.28
CA LEU A 168 3.85 0.96 -23.49
C LEU A 168 3.38 2.40 -23.73
N ALA A 169 2.20 2.59 -24.34
CA ALA A 169 1.64 3.92 -24.55
C ALA A 169 1.25 4.56 -23.20
N ARG A 170 0.59 3.80 -22.32
CA ARG A 170 0.25 4.23 -20.96
C ARG A 170 1.49 4.48 -20.11
N LEU A 171 2.50 3.61 -20.20
CA LEU A 171 3.79 3.82 -19.52
C LEU A 171 4.43 5.14 -19.95
N GLN A 172 4.46 5.42 -21.26
CA GLN A 172 5.02 6.66 -21.79
C GLN A 172 4.26 7.90 -21.31
N ASP A 173 2.92 7.86 -21.30
CA ASP A 173 2.09 8.95 -20.75
C ASP A 173 2.44 9.22 -19.28
N TYR A 174 2.45 8.18 -18.46
CA TYR A 174 2.73 8.31 -17.03
C TYR A 174 4.16 8.80 -16.77
N ALA A 175 5.13 8.31 -17.52
CA ALA A 175 6.52 8.73 -17.39
C ALA A 175 6.72 10.21 -17.74
N LYS A 176 5.97 10.74 -18.73
CA LYS A 176 5.97 12.18 -19.05
C LYS A 176 5.36 12.99 -17.90
N ARG A 177 4.19 12.58 -17.40
CA ARG A 177 3.50 13.26 -16.29
C ARG A 177 4.36 13.31 -15.02
N LEU A 178 5.06 12.22 -14.72
CA LEU A 178 5.98 12.12 -13.57
C LEU A 178 7.37 12.70 -13.83
N ARG A 179 7.64 13.20 -15.05
CA ARG A 179 8.92 13.77 -15.47
C ARG A 179 10.11 12.80 -15.35
N VAL A 180 9.85 11.52 -15.60
CA VAL A 180 10.86 10.44 -15.59
C VAL A 180 11.10 9.84 -16.97
N PHE A 181 10.43 10.34 -18.01
CA PHE A 181 10.49 9.80 -19.38
C PHE A 181 11.91 9.64 -19.91
N ASN A 182 12.76 10.66 -19.80
CA ASN A 182 14.14 10.58 -20.31
C ASN A 182 14.96 9.50 -19.59
N THR A 183 14.82 9.40 -18.27
CA THR A 183 15.50 8.35 -17.50
C THR A 183 14.97 6.96 -17.87
N LEU A 184 13.65 6.81 -17.96
CA LEU A 184 13.03 5.55 -18.38
C LEU A 184 13.51 5.13 -19.78
N LYS A 185 13.59 6.08 -20.73
CA LYS A 185 14.06 5.82 -22.09
C LYS A 185 15.45 5.16 -22.09
N ASN A 186 16.39 5.70 -21.31
CA ASN A 186 17.74 5.14 -21.20
C ASN A 186 17.72 3.70 -20.67
N TYR A 187 16.87 3.40 -19.68
CA TYR A 187 16.72 2.03 -19.19
C TYR A 187 16.12 1.09 -20.23
N LEU A 188 15.15 1.57 -21.02
CA LEU A 188 14.52 0.77 -22.08
C LEU A 188 15.50 0.45 -23.20
N GLU A 189 16.34 1.40 -23.61
CA GLU A 189 17.40 1.18 -24.61
C GLU A 189 18.37 0.08 -24.16
N ILE A 190 18.86 0.16 -22.91
CA ILE A 190 19.76 -0.85 -22.33
C ILE A 190 19.10 -2.23 -22.17
N ALA A 191 17.78 -2.28 -21.95
CA ALA A 191 17.08 -3.54 -21.71
C ALA A 191 16.71 -4.30 -22.99
N ILE A 192 16.82 -3.65 -24.16
CA ILE A 192 16.51 -4.23 -25.48
C ILE A 192 17.79 -4.70 -26.20
N GLU A 193 18.95 -4.17 -25.82
CA GLU A 193 20.27 -4.71 -26.17
C GLU A 193 20.56 -6.03 -25.43
#